data_AF-A0A1Z5HAJ4-F1
#
_entry.id   AF-A0A1Z5HAJ4-F1
#
_cell.length_a   1.000
_cell.length_b   1.000
_cell.length_c   1.000
_cell.angle_alpha   90.00
_cell.angle_beta   90.00
_cell.angle_gamma   90.00
#
_symmetry.space_group_name_H-M   'P 1'
#
loop_
_entity.id
_entity.type
_entity.pdbx_description
1 polymer ?
#
loop_
_entity_poly.entity_id
_entity_poly.type
_entity_poly.pdbx_seq_one_letter_code
_entity_poly.pdbx_strand_id
1 'polypeptide(L)'
;MKAIVIGILLAQSISFAFAGFDPDVERNSSNSKINEHYIAINATDISNLAAHISDNKRDIGHIFPPIPKNRTKHLMLKHCTGTHVLHWGDCPTYSLGDSGPAGGMVFQVSKDKEHGLELQVIDGDYQWGCDGTYLPNAAHNNIGAGMINTAVILDSECKSTDGSTTAAEVVSNYSHGGFSDWYLPSRGELFLAYEVLYPKAPKPDRDEHIYWSSSDYGNDKAWTVDGIAGEKTQDYKVTPNFLVAIRSF
;
A
#
# COMPACT_ATOMS: atom_id res chain seq x y z
N MET A 1 -50.45 -75.73 -56.86
CA MET A 1 -49.14 -75.06 -56.81
C MET A 1 -49.18 -73.52 -56.90
N LYS A 2 -50.25 -72.86 -57.39
CA LYS A 2 -50.33 -71.38 -57.41
C LYS A 2 -50.71 -70.72 -56.07
N ALA A 3 -51.45 -71.40 -55.19
CA ALA A 3 -51.88 -70.83 -53.90
C ALA A 3 -50.77 -70.75 -52.84
N ILE A 4 -49.77 -71.64 -52.89
CA ILE A 4 -48.68 -71.70 -51.89
C ILE A 4 -47.66 -70.58 -52.11
N VAL A 5 -47.44 -70.17 -53.38
CA VAL A 5 -46.45 -69.14 -53.73
C VAL A 5 -46.91 -67.74 -53.29
N ILE A 6 -48.23 -67.47 -53.31
CA ILE A 6 -48.78 -66.18 -52.88
C ILE A 6 -48.71 -66.03 -51.36
N GLY A 7 -48.91 -67.11 -50.59
CA GLY A 7 -48.79 -67.09 -49.13
C GLY A 7 -47.36 -66.78 -48.65
N ILE A 8 -46.35 -67.28 -49.36
CA ILE A 8 -44.93 -67.07 -49.02
C ILE A 8 -44.48 -65.63 -49.36
N LEU A 9 -44.96 -65.07 -50.47
CA LEU A 9 -44.64 -63.69 -50.88
C LEU A 9 -45.27 -62.64 -49.95
N LEU A 10 -46.46 -62.89 -49.40
CA LEU A 10 -47.05 -62.01 -48.38
C LEU A 10 -46.33 -62.10 -47.03
N ALA A 11 -45.82 -63.26 -46.64
CA ALA A 11 -45.03 -63.40 -45.40
C ALA A 11 -43.68 -62.67 -45.49
N GLN A 12 -43.04 -62.67 -46.67
CA GLN A 12 -41.80 -61.94 -46.91
C GLN A 12 -42.02 -60.42 -46.99
N SER A 13 -43.11 -59.94 -47.61
CA SER A 13 -43.39 -58.50 -47.67
C SER A 13 -43.79 -57.90 -46.32
N ILE A 14 -44.44 -58.66 -45.44
CA ILE A 14 -44.76 -58.23 -44.07
C ILE A 14 -43.49 -58.13 -43.22
N SER A 15 -42.47 -58.95 -43.49
CA SER A 15 -41.18 -58.89 -42.77
C SER A 15 -40.37 -57.64 -43.14
N PHE A 16 -40.50 -57.12 -44.36
CA PHE A 16 -39.88 -55.85 -44.77
C PHE A 16 -40.67 -54.61 -44.29
N ALA A 17 -41.96 -54.75 -44.03
CA ALA A 17 -42.79 -53.66 -43.50
C ALA A 17 -42.57 -53.36 -42.00
N PHE A 18 -41.85 -54.23 -41.28
CA PHE A 18 -41.46 -54.01 -39.88
C PHE A 18 -40.01 -53.53 -39.69
N ALA A 19 -39.22 -53.39 -40.76
CA ALA A 19 -37.84 -52.91 -40.68
C ALA A 19 -37.77 -51.38 -40.84
N GLY A 20 -38.52 -50.63 -40.03
CA GLY A 20 -38.32 -49.19 -39.86
C GLY A 20 -37.12 -48.84 -38.97
N PHE A 21 -36.29 -49.84 -38.63
CA PHE A 21 -35.23 -49.78 -37.64
C PHE A 21 -33.89 -50.08 -38.31
N ASP A 22 -33.21 -49.02 -38.77
CA ASP A 22 -31.79 -49.09 -39.11
C ASP A 22 -31.00 -48.71 -37.84
N PRO A 23 -30.39 -49.69 -37.14
CA PRO A 23 -29.68 -49.43 -35.88
C PRO A 23 -28.49 -48.46 -36.05
N ASP A 24 -27.93 -48.34 -37.26
CA ASP A 24 -26.85 -47.39 -37.52
C ASP A 24 -27.37 -45.95 -37.58
N VAL A 25 -28.57 -45.74 -38.14
CA VAL A 25 -29.23 -44.42 -38.17
C VAL A 25 -29.58 -43.95 -36.77
N GLU A 26 -30.13 -44.82 -35.93
CA GLU A 26 -30.46 -44.47 -34.54
C GLU A 26 -29.22 -44.21 -33.68
N ARG A 27 -28.17 -45.01 -33.85
CA ARG A 27 -26.87 -44.81 -33.19
C ARG A 27 -26.23 -43.49 -33.60
N ASN A 28 -26.24 -43.17 -34.89
CA ASN A 28 -25.69 -41.90 -35.40
C ASN A 28 -26.50 -40.70 -34.90
N SER A 29 -27.83 -40.81 -34.86
CA SER A 29 -28.72 -39.78 -34.28
C SER A 29 -28.43 -39.56 -32.79
N SER A 30 -28.24 -40.62 -32.02
CA SER A 30 -27.89 -40.54 -30.59
C SER A 30 -26.52 -39.89 -30.37
N ASN A 31 -25.51 -40.30 -31.15
CA ASN A 31 -24.18 -39.69 -31.10
C ASN A 31 -24.18 -38.20 -31.49
N SER A 32 -25.01 -37.79 -32.45
CA SER A 32 -25.18 -36.38 -32.82
C SER A 32 -25.68 -35.55 -31.65
N LYS A 33 -26.70 -36.04 -30.92
CA LYS A 33 -27.25 -35.35 -29.74
C LYS A 33 -26.23 -35.24 -28.61
N ILE A 34 -25.42 -36.29 -28.41
CA ILE A 34 -24.33 -36.28 -27.43
C ILE A 34 -23.28 -35.23 -27.82
N ASN A 35 -22.88 -35.19 -29.10
CA ASN A 35 -21.93 -34.20 -29.61
C ASN A 35 -22.48 -32.77 -29.45
N GLU A 36 -23.75 -32.53 -29.76
CA GLU A 36 -24.41 -31.23 -29.55
C GLU A 36 -24.38 -30.80 -28.08
N HIS A 37 -24.65 -31.72 -27.15
CA HIS A 37 -24.58 -31.45 -25.71
C HIS A 37 -23.16 -31.04 -25.28
N TYR A 38 -22.14 -31.78 -25.73
CA TYR A 38 -20.75 -31.44 -25.42
C TYR A 38 -20.29 -30.14 -26.09
N ILE A 39 -20.77 -29.82 -27.29
CA ILE A 39 -20.49 -28.53 -27.94
C ILE A 39 -21.08 -27.39 -27.10
N ALA A 40 -22.31 -27.54 -26.59
CA ALA A 40 -22.94 -26.52 -25.76
C ALA A 40 -22.22 -26.31 -24.42
N ILE A 41 -21.75 -27.40 -23.78
CA ILE A 41 -20.91 -27.33 -22.58
C ILE A 41 -19.61 -26.60 -22.89
N ASN A 42 -18.88 -27.05 -23.91
CA ASN A 42 -17.60 -26.44 -24.31
C ASN A 42 -17.76 -24.96 -24.66
N ALA A 43 -18.85 -24.57 -25.33
CA ALA A 43 -19.13 -23.18 -25.65
C ALA A 43 -19.34 -22.33 -24.38
N THR A 44 -20.03 -22.89 -23.38
CA THR A 44 -20.23 -22.25 -22.07
C THR A 44 -18.91 -22.08 -21.33
N ASP A 45 -18.08 -23.13 -21.30
CA ASP A 45 -16.76 -23.11 -20.64
C ASP A 45 -15.82 -22.10 -21.30
N ILE A 46 -15.81 -22.01 -22.64
CA ILE A 46 -15.03 -21.02 -23.38
C ILE A 46 -15.48 -19.60 -23.02
N SER A 47 -16.78 -19.35 -22.94
CA SER A 47 -17.33 -18.05 -22.55
C SER A 47 -16.90 -17.65 -21.13
N ASN A 48 -17.00 -18.59 -20.18
CA ASN A 48 -16.56 -18.38 -18.80
C ASN A 48 -15.05 -18.13 -18.73
N LEU A 49 -14.24 -18.87 -19.47
CA LEU A 49 -12.79 -18.68 -19.51
C LEU A 49 -12.44 -17.30 -20.10
N ALA A 50 -13.12 -16.86 -21.15
CA ALA A 50 -12.92 -15.55 -21.74
C ALA A 50 -13.22 -14.42 -20.74
N ALA A 51 -14.28 -14.56 -19.94
CA ALA A 51 -14.60 -13.62 -18.86
C ALA A 51 -13.48 -13.55 -17.81
N HIS A 52 -13.02 -14.70 -17.30
CA HIS A 52 -11.91 -14.74 -16.34
C HIS A 52 -10.61 -14.15 -16.90
N ILE A 53 -10.29 -14.40 -18.17
CA ILE A 53 -9.12 -13.78 -18.82
C ILE A 53 -9.27 -12.26 -18.89
N SER A 54 -10.47 -11.76 -19.18
CA SER A 54 -10.75 -10.32 -19.20
C SER A 54 -10.59 -9.69 -17.81
N ASP A 55 -11.11 -10.34 -16.78
CA ASP A 55 -10.96 -9.89 -15.39
C ASP A 55 -9.49 -9.90 -14.96
N ASN A 56 -8.77 -11.00 -15.19
CA ASN A 56 -7.33 -11.07 -14.91
C ASN A 56 -6.56 -9.97 -15.63
N LYS A 57 -6.90 -9.66 -16.88
CA LYS A 57 -6.25 -8.59 -17.65
C LYS A 57 -6.52 -7.22 -17.06
N ARG A 58 -7.76 -6.96 -16.60
CA ARG A 58 -8.11 -5.72 -15.89
C ARG A 58 -7.30 -5.60 -14.61
N ASP A 59 -7.34 -6.64 -13.78
CA ASP A 59 -6.72 -6.63 -12.45
C ASP A 59 -5.20 -6.46 -12.55
N ILE A 60 -4.56 -7.17 -13.47
CA ILE A 60 -3.13 -7.01 -13.80
C ILE A 60 -2.83 -5.62 -14.38
N GLY A 61 -3.72 -5.08 -15.20
CA GLY A 61 -3.58 -3.76 -15.81
C GLY A 61 -3.58 -2.61 -14.80
N HIS A 62 -4.19 -2.80 -13.63
CA HIS A 62 -4.14 -1.83 -12.53
C HIS A 62 -2.87 -1.95 -11.68
N ILE A 63 -2.23 -3.12 -11.66
CA ILE A 63 -0.99 -3.36 -10.91
C ILE A 63 0.22 -2.78 -11.64
N PHE A 64 0.26 -2.92 -12.97
CA PHE A 64 1.41 -2.48 -13.76
C PHE A 64 1.19 -1.09 -14.39
N PRO A 65 2.16 -0.18 -14.30
CA PRO A 65 2.10 1.07 -15.05
C PRO A 65 2.03 0.81 -16.56
N PRO A 66 1.43 1.72 -17.36
CA PRO A 66 1.40 1.60 -18.81
C PRO A 66 2.80 1.47 -19.40
N ILE A 67 2.98 0.53 -20.34
CA ILE A 67 4.27 0.30 -21.01
C ILE A 67 4.68 1.58 -21.77
N PRO A 68 5.88 2.15 -21.53
CA PRO A 68 6.36 3.32 -22.25
C PRO A 68 6.48 3.05 -23.74
N LYS A 69 5.95 3.97 -24.56
CA LYS A 69 6.01 3.85 -26.03
C LYS A 69 7.43 4.02 -26.58
N ASN A 70 8.26 4.82 -25.91
CA ASN A 70 9.63 5.11 -26.33
C ASN A 70 10.62 4.19 -25.61
N ARG A 71 11.07 3.14 -26.30
CA ARG A 71 11.94 2.09 -25.75
C ARG A 71 13.37 2.29 -26.24
N THR A 72 14.10 3.21 -25.60
CA THR A 72 15.51 3.49 -25.96
C THR A 72 16.53 2.64 -25.17
N LYS A 73 16.07 1.90 -24.14
CA LYS A 73 16.84 0.93 -23.34
C LYS A 73 15.99 -0.30 -23.03
N HIS A 74 16.62 -1.36 -22.51
CA HIS A 74 15.92 -2.53 -22.00
C HIS A 74 14.95 -2.10 -20.90
N LEU A 75 13.68 -2.50 -21.02
CA LEU A 75 12.63 -2.11 -20.10
C LEU A 75 12.65 -3.07 -18.91
N MET A 76 13.05 -2.58 -17.73
CA MET A 76 12.96 -3.34 -16.49
C MET A 76 11.83 -2.77 -15.65
N LEU A 77 11.02 -3.64 -15.06
CA LEU A 77 10.04 -3.24 -14.06
C LEU A 77 10.71 -3.33 -12.68
N LYS A 78 10.79 -2.20 -11.98
CA LYS A 78 11.31 -2.13 -10.61
C LYS A 78 10.18 -1.84 -9.64
N HIS A 79 10.25 -2.43 -8.45
CA HIS A 79 9.42 -2.03 -7.32
C HIS A 79 10.20 -0.97 -6.51
N CYS A 80 9.72 0.28 -6.54
CA CYS A 80 10.36 1.37 -5.84
C CYS A 80 9.83 1.41 -4.41
N THR A 81 10.65 1.00 -3.43
CA THR A 81 10.16 0.82 -2.05
C THR A 81 9.69 2.11 -1.40
N GLY A 82 10.17 3.28 -1.82
CA GLY A 82 9.72 4.56 -1.25
C GLY A 82 8.34 5.02 -1.67
N THR A 83 7.88 4.64 -2.86
CA THR A 83 6.51 4.90 -3.32
C THR A 83 5.60 3.68 -3.16
N HIS A 84 6.15 2.50 -2.92
CA HIS A 84 5.49 1.19 -3.06
C HIS A 84 4.80 0.99 -4.43
N VAL A 85 5.29 1.67 -5.47
CA VAL A 85 4.76 1.60 -6.83
C VAL A 85 5.76 0.94 -7.76
N LEU A 86 5.22 0.16 -8.71
CA LEU A 86 6.01 -0.41 -9.80
C LEU A 86 6.33 0.67 -10.82
N HIS A 87 7.60 0.81 -11.20
CA HIS A 87 8.07 1.75 -12.21
C HIS A 87 8.77 1.01 -13.35
N TRP A 88 8.55 1.49 -14.59
CA TRP A 88 9.36 1.09 -15.72
C TRP A 88 10.65 1.92 -15.74
N GLY A 89 11.79 1.24 -15.65
CA GLY A 89 13.12 1.86 -15.64
C GLY A 89 13.65 2.08 -14.23
N ASP A 90 14.32 3.21 -14.02
CA ASP A 90 14.89 3.58 -12.73
C ASP A 90 13.84 4.21 -11.81
N CYS A 91 14.05 4.09 -10.50
CA CYS A 91 13.15 4.67 -9.52
C CYS A 91 13.29 6.20 -9.46
N PRO A 92 12.26 6.92 -9.01
CA PRO A 92 12.38 8.34 -8.72
C PRO A 92 13.53 8.59 -7.74
N THR A 93 14.26 9.68 -7.95
CA THR A 93 15.32 10.13 -7.04
C THR A 93 14.93 11.45 -6.42
N TYR A 94 15.38 11.68 -5.18
CA TYR A 94 15.00 12.82 -4.36
C TYR A 94 16.23 13.62 -3.93
N SER A 95 16.06 14.93 -3.74
CA SER A 95 17.09 15.78 -3.15
C SER A 95 16.58 16.42 -1.86
N LEU A 96 17.51 16.82 -1.00
CA LEU A 96 17.19 17.54 0.23
C LEU A 96 16.36 18.79 -0.10
N GLY A 97 15.30 19.05 0.65
CA GLY A 97 14.37 20.17 0.48
C GLY A 97 13.31 19.97 -0.60
N ASP A 98 13.40 18.92 -1.43
CA ASP A 98 12.34 18.61 -2.39
C ASP A 98 11.15 17.95 -1.69
N SER A 99 10.02 17.87 -2.41
CA SER A 99 8.87 17.05 -1.98
C SER A 99 9.20 15.57 -2.13
N GLY A 100 9.04 14.82 -1.04
CA GLY A 100 9.16 13.37 -0.98
C GLY A 100 7.91 12.67 -1.50
N PRO A 101 7.92 11.32 -1.50
CA PRO A 101 6.84 10.52 -2.07
C PRO A 101 5.49 10.70 -1.38
N ALA A 102 5.44 11.05 -0.09
CA ALA A 102 4.20 11.35 0.61
C ALA A 102 3.84 12.84 0.58
N GLY A 103 4.63 13.69 -0.06
CA GLY A 103 4.43 15.13 -0.09
C GLY A 103 5.15 15.91 1.02
N GLY A 104 5.87 15.22 1.91
CA GLY A 104 6.68 15.86 2.95
C GLY A 104 7.97 16.46 2.40
N MET A 105 8.64 17.30 3.17
CA MET A 105 9.95 17.85 2.80
C MET A 105 11.07 16.86 3.12
N VAL A 106 11.86 16.49 2.12
CA VAL A 106 12.98 15.56 2.27
C VAL A 106 14.13 16.21 3.03
N PHE A 107 14.57 15.62 4.13
CA PHE A 107 15.70 16.14 4.93
C PHE A 107 16.85 15.14 5.11
N GLN A 108 16.68 13.90 4.67
CA GLN A 108 17.75 12.92 4.56
C GLN A 108 17.57 12.13 3.27
N VAL A 109 18.67 11.81 2.57
CA VAL A 109 18.64 10.96 1.37
C VAL A 109 19.75 9.91 1.43
N SER A 110 19.47 8.74 0.88
CA SER A 110 20.46 7.70 0.61
C SER A 110 21.43 8.13 -0.51
N LYS A 111 22.54 7.37 -0.66
CA LYS A 111 23.57 7.66 -1.67
C LYS A 111 23.05 7.58 -3.11
N ASP A 112 22.15 6.65 -3.38
CA ASP A 112 21.46 6.48 -4.66
C ASP A 112 20.29 7.45 -4.84
N LYS A 113 19.91 8.20 -3.78
CA LYS A 113 18.83 9.17 -3.73
C LYS A 113 17.43 8.57 -3.90
N GLU A 114 17.28 7.25 -3.85
CA GLU A 114 15.98 6.59 -3.99
C GLU A 114 15.23 6.48 -2.64
N HIS A 115 15.95 6.62 -1.53
CA HIS A 115 15.45 6.47 -0.16
C HIS A 115 15.81 7.67 0.72
N GLY A 116 15.15 7.82 1.86
CA GLY A 116 15.38 8.95 2.74
C GLY A 116 14.39 9.08 3.89
N LEU A 117 14.41 10.27 4.50
CA LEU A 117 13.41 10.72 5.46
C LEU A 117 12.75 11.99 4.92
N GLU A 118 11.43 12.04 5.03
CA GLU A 118 10.62 13.24 4.75
C GLU A 118 9.87 13.69 6.00
N LEU A 119 9.64 14.99 6.10
CA LEU A 119 9.01 15.67 7.24
C LEU A 119 7.72 16.35 6.81
N GLN A 120 6.69 16.23 7.64
CA GLN A 120 5.42 16.93 7.49
C GLN A 120 5.06 17.66 8.79
N VAL A 121 4.68 18.93 8.67
CA VAL A 121 4.21 19.72 9.82
C VAL A 121 2.75 19.33 10.12
N ILE A 122 2.44 19.20 11.40
CA ILE A 122 1.07 18.98 11.88
C ILE A 122 0.62 20.23 12.62
N ASP A 123 -0.57 20.71 12.28
CA ASP A 123 -1.15 21.89 12.91
C ASP A 123 -1.59 21.60 14.34
N GLY A 124 -1.35 22.55 15.23
CA GLY A 124 -1.71 22.47 16.65
C GLY A 124 -0.52 22.17 17.58
N ASP A 125 -0.80 22.29 18.87
CA ASP A 125 0.10 22.05 19.98
C ASP A 125 -0.45 20.95 20.89
N TYR A 126 0.43 20.08 21.37
CA TYR A 126 0.04 18.87 22.08
C TYR A 126 0.96 18.61 23.25
N GLN A 127 0.42 18.05 24.33
CA GLN A 127 1.25 17.54 25.43
C GLN A 127 2.01 16.30 24.97
N TRP A 128 3.25 16.13 25.44
CA TRP A 128 4.00 14.90 25.23
C TRP A 128 3.32 13.71 25.91
N GLY A 129 2.73 13.96 27.09
CA GLY A 129 2.11 12.93 27.94
C GLY A 129 3.11 12.33 28.93
N CYS A 130 2.74 11.25 29.62
CA CYS A 130 3.63 10.54 30.55
C CYS A 130 4.20 11.42 31.69
N ASP A 131 3.48 12.45 32.14
CA ASP A 131 3.96 13.27 33.24
C ASP A 131 4.18 12.42 34.51
N GLY A 132 5.31 12.66 35.19
CA GLY A 132 5.77 11.86 36.32
C GLY A 132 6.34 10.48 35.98
N THR A 133 6.42 10.08 34.70
CA THR A 133 6.89 8.75 34.27
C THR A 133 8.06 8.87 33.30
N TYR A 134 9.22 8.32 33.67
CA TYR A 134 10.37 8.19 32.77
C TYR A 134 10.26 6.90 31.93
N LEU A 135 10.46 7.02 30.61
CA LEU A 135 10.51 5.89 29.68
C LEU A 135 11.95 5.68 29.16
N PRO A 136 12.79 4.86 29.83
CA PRO A 136 14.18 4.63 29.41
C PRO A 136 14.32 4.12 27.96
N ASN A 137 13.36 3.30 27.52
CA ASN A 137 13.37 2.72 26.17
C ASN A 137 12.94 3.72 25.08
N ALA A 138 12.41 4.88 25.46
CA ALA A 138 12.15 6.02 24.58
C ALA A 138 13.20 7.13 24.74
N ALA A 139 14.27 6.95 25.53
CA ALA A 139 15.27 7.99 25.79
C ALA A 139 16.36 8.11 24.70
N HIS A 140 16.26 7.34 23.61
CA HIS A 140 17.25 7.34 22.55
C HIS A 140 17.21 8.64 21.74
N ASN A 141 18.37 9.25 21.49
CA ASN A 141 18.48 10.57 20.88
C ASN A 141 19.11 10.54 19.47
N ASN A 142 19.61 9.39 19.04
CA ASN A 142 20.32 9.22 17.78
C ASN A 142 19.37 9.22 16.58
N ILE A 143 19.91 9.58 15.41
CA ILE A 143 19.19 9.42 14.14
C ILE A 143 18.76 7.95 13.98
N GLY A 144 17.53 7.72 13.50
CA GLY A 144 16.92 6.41 13.34
C GLY A 144 16.18 5.88 14.58
N ALA A 145 16.17 6.61 15.70
CA ALA A 145 15.50 6.16 16.92
C ALA A 145 14.02 6.54 17.01
N GLY A 146 13.54 7.48 16.19
CA GLY A 146 12.22 8.08 16.38
C GLY A 146 11.07 7.08 16.32
N MET A 147 11.14 6.13 15.39
CA MET A 147 10.11 5.10 15.22
C MET A 147 9.99 4.21 16.47
N ILE A 148 11.14 3.74 16.99
CA ILE A 148 11.16 2.87 18.18
C ILE A 148 10.69 3.64 19.40
N ASN A 149 11.17 4.87 19.60
CA ASN A 149 10.73 5.69 20.72
C ASN A 149 9.23 5.97 20.67
N THR A 150 8.70 6.30 19.50
CA THR A 150 7.26 6.55 19.30
C THR A 150 6.45 5.30 19.66
N ALA A 151 6.87 4.12 19.20
CA ALA A 151 6.22 2.86 19.56
C ALA A 151 6.22 2.63 21.08
N VAL A 152 7.35 2.86 21.77
CA VAL A 152 7.44 2.74 23.23
C VAL A 152 6.49 3.70 23.95
N ILE A 153 6.35 4.94 23.47
CA ILE A 153 5.42 5.92 24.06
C ILE A 153 3.98 5.42 23.89
N LEU A 154 3.61 4.95 22.70
CA LEU A 154 2.26 4.41 22.45
C LEU A 154 1.96 3.18 23.31
N ASP A 155 2.91 2.26 23.42
CA ASP A 155 2.80 1.03 24.22
C ASP A 155 2.73 1.29 25.72
N SER A 156 3.18 2.46 26.18
CA SER A 156 3.12 2.85 27.59
C SER A 156 1.73 3.32 28.06
N GLU A 157 0.79 3.48 27.12
CA GLU A 157 -0.58 3.96 27.36
C GLU A 157 -0.67 5.28 28.15
N CYS A 158 0.39 6.09 28.07
CA CYS A 158 0.43 7.39 28.71
C CYS A 158 -0.70 8.31 28.26
N LYS A 159 -1.08 9.21 29.17
CA LYS A 159 -2.10 10.24 28.92
C LYS A 159 -1.53 11.63 29.14
N SER A 160 -2.13 12.61 28.47
CA SER A 160 -1.94 14.01 28.82
C SER A 160 -2.64 14.31 30.15
N THR A 161 -2.26 15.40 30.79
CA THR A 161 -2.84 15.79 32.10
C THR A 161 -4.27 16.32 32.00
N ASP A 162 -4.65 16.82 30.83
CA ASP A 162 -5.99 17.34 30.52
C ASP A 162 -6.91 16.29 29.86
N GLY A 163 -6.42 15.08 29.62
CA GLY A 163 -7.16 14.01 28.94
C GLY A 163 -7.27 14.16 27.41
N SER A 164 -6.59 15.14 26.81
CA SER A 164 -6.41 15.25 25.36
C SER A 164 -5.58 14.10 24.76
N THR A 165 -5.57 14.02 23.43
CA THR A 165 -4.64 13.16 22.69
C THR A 165 -3.21 13.64 22.89
N THR A 166 -2.28 12.70 23.07
CA THR A 166 -0.84 12.97 23.23
C THR A 166 -0.15 13.20 21.88
N ALA A 167 1.01 13.84 21.91
CA ALA A 167 1.85 14.08 20.73
C ALA A 167 2.10 12.80 19.90
N ALA A 168 2.45 11.69 20.55
CA ALA A 168 2.72 10.42 19.86
C ALA A 168 1.45 9.84 19.22
N GLU A 169 0.31 9.89 19.91
CA GLU A 169 -0.98 9.41 19.37
C GLU A 169 -1.46 10.26 18.18
N VAL A 170 -1.21 11.56 18.17
CA VAL A 170 -1.53 12.42 17.02
C VAL A 170 -0.72 12.01 15.80
N VAL A 171 0.60 11.87 15.96
CA VAL A 171 1.47 11.51 14.84
C VAL A 171 1.21 10.09 14.35
N SER A 172 0.97 9.13 15.24
CA SER A 172 0.73 7.74 14.85
C SER A 172 -0.58 7.53 14.10
N ASN A 173 -1.57 8.40 14.33
CA ASN A 173 -2.84 8.39 13.60
C ASN A 173 -2.82 9.32 12.37
N TYR A 174 -1.71 10.03 12.14
CA TYR A 174 -1.58 10.95 11.02
C TYR A 174 -1.49 10.18 9.70
N SER A 175 -2.29 10.59 8.72
CA SER A 175 -2.27 10.03 7.38
C SER A 175 -2.17 11.14 6.34
N HIS A 176 -1.13 11.07 5.51
CA HIS A 176 -0.85 12.07 4.48
C HIS A 176 -0.17 11.42 3.28
N GLY A 177 -0.46 11.92 2.07
CA GLY A 177 0.12 11.39 0.83
C GLY A 177 -0.23 9.93 0.51
N GLY A 178 -1.24 9.34 1.17
CA GLY A 178 -1.58 7.92 1.06
C GLY A 178 -0.79 7.01 2.01
N PHE A 179 -0.03 7.58 2.95
CA PHE A 179 0.79 6.86 3.92
C PHE A 179 0.32 7.13 5.35
N SER A 180 0.46 6.13 6.21
CA SER A 180 0.06 6.13 7.63
C SER A 180 1.16 5.60 8.57
N ASP A 181 2.40 5.55 8.09
CA ASP A 181 3.60 5.08 8.78
C ASP A 181 4.42 6.23 9.40
N TRP A 182 3.75 7.35 9.67
CA TRP A 182 4.33 8.56 10.24
C TRP A 182 4.63 8.37 11.74
N TYR A 183 5.76 8.90 12.21
CA TYR A 183 6.18 8.81 13.61
C TYR A 183 6.84 10.10 14.11
N LEU A 184 6.87 10.27 15.43
CA LEU A 184 7.47 11.43 16.07
C LEU A 184 9.01 11.28 16.02
N PRO A 185 9.75 12.26 15.47
CA PRO A 185 11.19 12.14 15.28
C PRO A 185 11.91 12.05 16.63
N SER A 186 13.00 11.29 16.70
CA SER A 186 13.95 11.42 17.80
C SER A 186 14.56 12.82 17.81
N ARG A 187 15.15 13.25 18.93
CA ARG A 187 15.82 14.55 19.01
C ARG A 187 16.88 14.73 17.91
N GLY A 188 17.60 13.67 17.57
CA GLY A 188 18.62 13.69 16.52
C GLY A 188 18.03 13.87 15.11
N GLU A 189 16.93 13.19 14.80
CA GLU A 189 16.22 13.34 13.52
C GLU A 189 15.61 14.74 13.39
N LEU A 190 14.97 15.23 14.45
CA LEU A 190 14.33 16.55 14.46
C LEU A 190 15.35 17.66 14.26
N PHE A 191 16.49 17.59 14.97
CA PHE A 191 17.57 18.55 14.80
C PHE A 191 18.20 18.49 13.40
N LEU A 192 18.40 17.29 12.84
CA LEU A 192 18.88 17.15 11.46
C LEU A 192 17.89 17.78 10.46
N ALA A 193 16.60 17.53 10.63
CA ALA A 193 15.56 18.09 9.77
C ALA A 193 15.60 19.63 9.80
N TYR A 194 15.73 20.21 10.99
CA TYR A 194 15.96 21.65 11.15
C TYR A 194 17.21 22.13 10.40
N GLU A 195 18.38 21.52 10.63
CA GLU A 195 19.65 21.95 10.01
C GLU A 195 19.57 21.95 8.47
N VAL A 196 18.86 20.99 7.90
CA VAL A 196 18.74 20.81 6.45
C VAL A 196 17.66 21.70 5.83
N LEU A 197 16.51 21.85 6.49
CA LEU A 197 15.35 22.53 5.92
C LEU A 197 15.32 24.03 6.26
N TYR A 198 15.85 24.44 7.42
CA TYR A 198 15.86 25.84 7.85
C TYR A 198 16.50 26.79 6.83
N PRO A 199 17.65 26.48 6.19
CA PRO A 199 18.22 27.35 5.17
C PRO A 199 17.39 27.47 3.89
N LYS A 200 16.46 26.53 3.66
CA LYS A 200 15.67 26.41 2.42
C LYS A 200 14.23 26.91 2.56
N ALA A 201 13.72 26.99 3.79
CA ALA A 201 12.43 27.60 4.05
C ALA A 201 12.49 29.12 3.76
N PRO A 202 11.44 29.72 3.15
CA PRO A 202 11.26 31.16 3.22
C PRO A 202 11.34 31.55 4.70
N LYS A 203 12.25 32.44 5.07
CA LYS A 203 12.44 32.83 6.48
C LYS A 203 11.07 33.25 7.04
N PRO A 204 10.47 32.49 7.98
CA PRO A 204 9.13 32.79 8.43
C PRO A 204 9.14 34.09 9.23
N ASP A 205 8.00 34.79 9.19
CA ASP A 205 7.68 35.77 10.22
C ASP A 205 7.78 35.07 11.59
N ARG A 206 8.38 35.80 12.53
CA ARG A 206 9.08 35.30 13.72
C ARG A 206 8.16 34.82 14.85
N ASP A 207 7.56 33.66 14.69
CA ASP A 207 6.96 32.98 15.84
C ASP A 207 7.86 31.82 16.27
N GLU A 208 8.30 31.86 17.53
CA GLU A 208 9.16 30.87 18.18
C GLU A 208 8.35 29.59 18.36
N HIS A 209 8.67 28.54 17.59
CA HIS A 209 7.98 27.26 17.66
C HIS A 209 8.91 26.22 18.25
N ILE A 210 8.55 25.68 19.42
CA ILE A 210 9.23 24.54 20.04
C ILE A 210 8.55 23.27 19.52
N TYR A 211 9.33 22.33 19.01
CA TYR A 211 8.83 21.07 18.48
C TYR A 211 9.18 19.89 19.39
N TRP A 212 8.20 19.03 19.64
CA TRP A 212 8.43 17.79 20.36
C TRP A 212 9.27 16.80 19.56
N SER A 213 10.18 16.13 20.25
CA SER A 213 10.77 14.87 19.79
C SER A 213 10.19 13.69 20.58
N SER A 214 10.38 12.47 20.08
CA SER A 214 10.04 11.23 20.80
C SER A 214 11.08 10.84 21.86
N SER A 215 12.15 11.61 22.03
CA SER A 215 13.19 11.29 23.00
C SER A 215 12.79 11.74 24.41
N ASP A 216 12.59 10.78 25.32
CA ASP A 216 12.34 11.03 26.74
C ASP A 216 13.61 11.60 27.42
N TYR A 217 13.43 12.53 28.37
CA TYR A 217 14.52 13.09 29.17
C TYR A 217 14.45 12.71 30.66
N GLY A 218 13.28 12.38 31.19
CA GLY A 218 13.09 12.15 32.61
C GLY A 218 11.60 12.04 33.00
N ASN A 219 11.33 12.16 34.29
CA ASN A 219 9.97 11.98 34.82
C ASN A 219 9.00 13.04 34.29
N ASP A 220 9.42 14.30 34.22
CA ASP A 220 8.57 15.47 33.98
C ASP A 220 8.87 16.18 32.65
N LYS A 221 9.92 15.78 31.93
CA LYS A 221 10.42 16.47 30.74
C LYS A 221 10.74 15.53 29.58
N ALA A 222 10.61 16.07 28.37
CA ALA A 222 11.04 15.42 27.13
C ALA A 222 11.90 16.36 26.29
N TRP A 223 12.65 15.81 25.35
CA TRP A 223 13.51 16.60 24.48
C TRP A 223 12.72 17.32 23.40
N THR A 224 13.11 18.56 23.13
CA THR A 224 12.55 19.44 22.10
C THR A 224 13.65 20.00 21.21
N VAL A 225 13.25 20.58 20.07
CA VAL A 225 14.11 21.40 19.23
C VAL A 225 13.41 22.72 18.93
N ASP A 226 14.13 23.82 19.09
CA ASP A 226 13.67 25.17 18.74
C ASP A 226 13.69 25.37 17.21
N GLY A 227 12.53 25.71 16.64
CA GLY A 227 12.33 25.94 15.20
C GLY A 227 12.87 27.26 14.65
N ILE A 228 13.33 28.18 15.49
CA ILE A 228 14.01 29.43 15.11
C ILE A 228 15.53 29.29 15.30
N ALA A 229 15.97 28.88 16.48
CA ALA A 229 17.38 28.86 16.87
C ALA A 229 18.09 27.54 16.55
N GLY A 230 17.31 26.46 16.33
CA GLY A 230 17.85 25.12 16.12
C GLY A 230 18.40 24.50 17.40
N GLU A 231 18.20 25.11 18.55
CA GLU A 231 18.79 24.62 19.79
C GLU A 231 18.05 23.37 20.30
N LYS A 232 18.82 22.42 20.83
CA LYS A 232 18.28 21.24 21.51
C LYS A 232 17.95 21.62 22.95
N THR A 233 16.67 21.64 23.29
CA THR A 233 16.17 22.03 24.61
C THR A 233 15.38 20.90 25.26
N GLN A 234 14.85 21.13 26.45
CA GLN A 234 13.83 20.26 27.04
C GLN A 234 12.68 21.12 27.51
N ASP A 235 11.49 20.54 27.51
CA ASP A 235 10.32 21.18 28.08
C ASP A 235 9.52 20.17 28.90
N TYR A 236 8.62 20.69 29.74
CA TYR A 236 7.74 19.88 30.57
C TYR A 236 6.78 19.10 29.69
N LYS A 237 6.60 17.82 30.01
CA LYS A 237 5.73 16.89 29.28
C LYS A 237 4.27 17.36 29.20
N VAL A 238 3.88 18.24 30.11
CA VAL A 238 2.55 18.87 30.20
C VAL A 238 2.42 20.14 29.35
N THR A 239 3.51 20.71 28.85
CA THR A 239 3.48 21.90 27.99
C THR A 239 2.98 21.49 26.59
N PRO A 240 1.98 22.16 26.03
CA PRO A 240 1.64 22.01 24.62
C PRO A 240 2.77 22.54 23.73
N ASN A 241 3.33 21.70 22.87
CA ASN A 241 4.32 22.10 21.87
C ASN A 241 3.94 21.56 20.49
N PHE A 242 4.53 22.16 19.46
CA PHE A 242 4.23 21.85 18.07
C PHE A 242 4.77 20.49 17.64
N LEU A 243 4.18 19.94 16.60
CA LEU A 243 4.54 18.63 16.07
C LEU A 243 5.05 18.71 14.64
N VAL A 244 6.04 17.88 14.38
CA VAL A 244 6.33 17.39 13.04
C VAL A 244 6.29 15.88 13.06
N ALA A 245 5.79 15.31 11.97
CA ALA A 245 5.85 13.91 11.69
C ALA A 245 6.97 13.64 10.69
N ILE A 246 7.68 12.53 10.87
CA ILE A 246 8.63 12.04 9.86
C ILE A 246 8.28 10.61 9.45
N ARG A 247 8.69 10.24 8.24
CA ARG A 247 8.62 8.86 7.75
C ARG A 247 9.82 8.53 6.88
N SER A 248 10.13 7.24 6.79
CA SER A 248 11.12 6.72 5.86
C SER A 248 10.49 6.34 4.53
N PHE A 249 11.23 6.54 3.44
CA PHE A 249 10.90 6.05 2.10
C PHE A 249 12.12 5.41 1.46
#